data_AF-A0A520G9F8-F1
#
_entry.id   AF-A0A520G9F8-F1
#
_cell.length_a   1.000
_cell.length_b   1.000
_cell.length_c   1.000
_cell.angle_alpha   90.00
_cell.angle_beta   90.00
_cell.angle_gamma   90.00
#
_symmetry.space_group_name_H-M   'P 1'
#
loop_
_entity.id
_entity.type
_entity.pdbx_description
1 polymer ?
#
loop_
_entity_poly.entity_id
_entity_poly.type
_entity_poly.pdbx_seq_one_letter_code
_entity_poly.pdbx_strand_id
1 'polypeptide(L)' 'MDIDIDITEPQQIVFWTQRFGVSEMQLRFAVAAAGESIGDIRDYLGVK' A
#
# COMPACT_ATOMS: atom_id res chain seq x y z
N MET A 1 15.72 -6.19 -1.80
CA MET A 1 15.23 -5.00 -2.52
C MET A 1 13.77 -4.92 -2.16
N ASP A 2 13.48 -4.24 -1.06
CA ASP A 2 12.11 -3.92 -0.71
C ASP A 2 11.61 -2.94 -1.77
N ILE A 3 10.48 -3.27 -2.38
CA ILE A 3 9.85 -2.45 -3.40
C ILE A 3 8.99 -1.46 -2.61
N ASP A 4 9.23 -0.17 -2.74
CA ASP A 4 8.43 0.84 -2.05
C ASP A 4 7.13 1.12 -2.82
N ILE A 5 6.06 1.43 -2.09
CA ILE A 5 4.75 1.82 -2.64
C ILE A 5 4.73 3.33 -2.83
N ASP A 6 4.77 3.75 -4.10
CA ASP A 6 4.57 5.15 -4.47
C ASP A 6 3.08 5.43 -4.76
N ILE A 7 2.41 6.10 -3.82
CA ILE A 7 1.00 6.53 -3.96
C ILE A 7 0.83 7.84 -4.75
N THR A 8 1.90 8.40 -5.32
CA THR A 8 1.83 9.52 -6.25
C THR A 8 1.60 9.04 -7.68
N GLU A 9 2.01 7.82 -7.99
CA GLU A 9 1.82 7.16 -9.28
C GLU A 9 0.46 6.45 -9.36
N PRO A 10 -0.47 6.89 -10.24
CA PRO A 10 -1.80 6.31 -10.32
C PRO A 10 -1.80 4.80 -10.64
N GLN A 11 -0.82 4.33 -11.41
CA GLN A 11 -0.70 2.91 -11.77
C GLN A 11 -0.31 2.05 -10.56
N GLN A 12 0.54 2.55 -9.68
CA GLN A 12 0.92 1.88 -8.43
C GLN A 12 -0.28 1.78 -7.50
N ILE A 13 -1.06 2.86 -7.34
CA ILE A 13 -2.29 2.83 -6.54
C ILE A 13 -3.23 1.72 -7.03
N VAL A 14 -3.51 1.66 -8.33
CA VAL A 14 -4.40 0.64 -8.91
C VAL A 14 -3.83 -0.76 -8.69
N PHE A 15 -2.53 -0.95 -8.90
CA PHE A 15 -1.88 -2.25 -8.68
C PHE A 15 -2.00 -2.69 -7.22
N TRP A 16 -1.65 -1.83 -6.26
CA TRP A 16 -1.61 -2.18 -4.84
C TRP A 16 -2.99 -2.29 -4.20
N THR A 17 -3.95 -1.45 -4.61
CA THR A 17 -5.36 -1.60 -4.20
C THR A 17 -5.92 -2.95 -4.64
N GLN A 18 -5.63 -3.40 -5.86
CA GLN A 18 -6.02 -4.73 -6.33
C GLN A 18 -5.24 -5.85 -5.62
N ARG A 19 -3.92 -5.67 -5.43
CA ARG A 19 -3.03 -6.64 -4.77
C ARG A 19 -3.44 -6.93 -3.34
N PHE A 20 -3.80 -5.89 -2.59
CA PHE A 20 -4.22 -5.99 -1.19
C PHE A 20 -5.72 -6.15 -1.02
N GLY A 21 -6.51 -5.93 -2.07
CA GLY A 21 -7.98 -5.95 -2.00
C GLY A 21 -8.56 -4.82 -1.16
N VAL A 22 -7.91 -3.66 -1.15
CA VAL A 22 -8.30 -2.49 -0.34
C VAL A 22 -8.68 -1.32 -1.25
N SER A 23 -9.41 -0.35 -0.70
CA SER A 23 -9.68 0.92 -1.39
C SER A 23 -8.42 1.80 -1.46
N GLU A 24 -8.37 2.72 -2.43
CA GLU A 24 -7.29 3.72 -2.52
C GLU A 24 -7.14 4.52 -1.22
N MET A 25 -8.26 4.87 -0.59
CA MET A 25 -8.25 5.57 0.70
C MET A 25 -7.54 4.74 1.77
N GLN A 26 -7.87 3.46 1.89
CA GLN A 26 -7.20 2.56 2.84
C GLN A 26 -5.72 2.38 2.54
N LEU A 27 -5.34 2.29 1.26
CA LEU A 27 -3.94 2.21 0.86
C LEU A 27 -3.18 3.48 1.27
N ARG A 28 -3.72 4.67 0.98
CA ARG A 28 -3.10 5.95 1.36
C ARG A 28 -3.00 6.11 2.88
N PHE A 29 -4.01 5.67 3.64
CA PHE A 29 -3.94 5.66 5.10
C PHE A 29 -2.87 4.71 5.62
N ALA A 30 -2.76 3.52 5.04
CA ALA A 30 -1.72 2.56 5.42
C ALA A 30 -0.34 3.12 5.14
N VAL A 31 -0.13 3.74 3.98
CA VAL A 31 1.15 4.38 3.63
C VAL A 31 1.48 5.54 4.57
N ALA A 32 0.48 6.35 4.94
CA ALA A 32 0.68 7.43 5.90
C ALA A 32 0.97 6.94 7.33
N ALA A 33 0.48 5.76 7.71
CA ALA A 33 0.64 5.20 9.05
C ALA A 33 1.91 4.33 9.19
N ALA A 34 2.21 3.54 8.16
CA ALA A 34 3.25 2.51 8.17
C ALA A 34 4.49 2.87 7.32
N GLY A 35 4.41 3.92 6.50
CA GLY A 35 5.44 4.30 5.53
C GLY A 35 5.22 3.63 4.17
N GLU A 36 6.22 3.70 3.29
CA GLU A 36 6.11 3.23 1.90
C GLU A 36 6.50 1.75 1.73
N SER A 37 7.02 1.12 2.79
CA SER A 37 7.45 -0.27 2.80
C SER A 37 6.24 -1.22 2.66
N ILE A 38 6.28 -2.11 1.66
CA ILE A 38 5.23 -3.14 1.48
C ILE A 38 5.05 -4.00 2.73
N GLY A 39 6.14 -4.33 3.44
CA GLY A 39 6.08 -5.17 4.63
C GLY A 39 5.21 -4.52 5.71
N ASP A 40 5.53 -3.26 6.04
CA ASP A 40 4.84 -2.51 7.08
C ASP A 40 3.39 -2.21 6.68
N ILE A 41 3.14 -1.92 5.40
CA ILE A 41 1.78 -1.72 4.87
C ILE A 41 0.96 -3.00 4.94
N ARG A 42 1.54 -4.17 4.61
CA ARG A 42 0.84 -5.46 4.72
C ARG A 42 0.50 -5.79 6.16
N ASP A 43 1.43 -5.57 7.08
CA ASP A 43 1.22 -5.81 8.51
C ASP A 43 0.15 -4.86 9.07
N TYR A 44 0.18 -3.58 8.67
CA TYR A 44 -0.84 -2.59 9.05
C TYR A 44 -2.23 -2.94 8.52
N LEU A 45 -2.32 -3.35 7.24
CA LEU A 45 -3.57 -3.76 6.60
C LEU A 45 -4.04 -5.16 7.04
N GLY A 46 -3.21 -5.92 7.75
CA GLY A 46 -3.50 -7.29 8.16
C GLY A 46 -3.66 -8.27 6.99
N VAL A 47 -3.08 -7.95 5.83
CA VAL A 47 -3.20 -8.75 4.61
C VAL A 47 -2.04 -9.74 4.50
N LYS A 48 -2.38 -11.03 4.51
CA LYS A 48 -1.41 -12.13 4.54
C LYS A 48 -0.83 -12.46 3.18
#